data_AF-W1YAE0-F1
#
_entry.id   AF-W1YAE0-F1
#
_cell.length_a   1.000
_cell.length_b   1.000
_cell.length_c   1.000
_cell.angle_alpha   90.00
_cell.angle_beta   90.00
_cell.angle_gamma   90.00
#
_symmetry.space_group_name_H-M   'P 1'
#
loop_
_entity.id
_entity.type
_entity.pdbx_description
1 polymer ?
#
loop_
_entity_poly.entity_id
_entity_poly.type
_entity_poly.pdbx_seq_one_letter_code
_entity_poly.pdbx_strand_id
1 'polypeptide(L)'
;RIDPKRITWRRCVDMNDRQLRNIVDGLGKKGDGAVRQDGFDITVASEIMAAFCLADDIADLKVRLGRIIVGYSYEGEPVTGHTQVHDDRL
;
A
#
# COMPACT_ATOMS: atom_id res chain seq x y z
N ARG A 1 10.26 3.73 -9.56
CA ARG A 1 10.11 2.31 -9.99
C ARG A 1 10.08 1.38 -8.78
N ILE A 2 8.93 0.73 -8.52
CA ILE A 2 8.69 -0.17 -7.37
C ILE A 2 8.82 -1.64 -7.81
N ASP A 3 9.39 -2.51 -6.96
CA ASP A 3 9.41 -3.96 -7.21
C ASP A 3 8.06 -4.59 -6.76
N PRO A 4 7.24 -5.13 -7.68
CA PRO A 4 5.93 -5.72 -7.37
C PRO A 4 5.99 -6.89 -6.38
N LYS A 5 7.14 -7.56 -6.26
CA LYS A 5 7.35 -8.70 -5.34
C LYS A 5 7.71 -8.24 -3.92
N ARG A 6 8.06 -6.97 -3.74
CA ARG A 6 8.47 -6.37 -2.45
C ARG A 6 7.53 -5.26 -2.00
N ILE A 7 6.29 -5.28 -2.49
CA ILE A 7 5.22 -4.43 -1.97
C ILE A 7 4.80 -5.01 -0.63
N THR A 8 5.04 -4.26 0.44
CA THR A 8 4.61 -4.62 1.80
C THR A 8 3.18 -4.16 2.07
N TRP A 9 2.68 -3.23 1.26
CA TRP A 9 1.34 -2.69 1.38
C TRP A 9 0.28 -3.67 0.87
N ARG A 10 -0.59 -4.09 1.78
CA ARG A 10 -1.78 -4.89 1.50
C ARG A 10 -2.98 -3.99 1.28
N ARG A 11 -3.95 -4.45 0.48
CA ARG A 11 -5.22 -3.74 0.30
C ARG A 11 -6.06 -3.86 1.59
N CYS A 12 -7.08 -3.02 1.74
CA CYS A 12 -7.96 -3.11 2.89
C CYS A 12 -9.43 -3.28 2.48
N VAL A 13 -10.16 -4.10 3.22
CA VAL A 13 -11.63 -4.20 3.12
C VAL A 13 -12.21 -4.21 4.53
N ASP A 14 -13.25 -3.42 4.75
CA ASP A 14 -13.98 -3.39 6.03
C ASP A 14 -15.01 -4.52 6.10
N MET A 15 -14.58 -5.75 5.83
CA MET A 15 -15.40 -6.95 5.86
C MET A 15 -14.57 -8.13 6.38
N ASN A 16 -15.21 -9.01 7.15
CA ASN A 16 -14.57 -10.24 7.63
C ASN A 16 -14.55 -11.31 6.53
N ASP A 17 -13.78 -11.06 5.47
CA ASP A 17 -13.60 -11.98 4.37
C ASP A 17 -12.25 -12.69 4.46
N ARG A 18 -12.28 -13.94 4.93
CA ARG A 18 -11.09 -14.80 5.06
C ARG A 18 -10.48 -15.14 3.70
N GLN A 19 -11.27 -15.16 2.62
CA GLN A 19 -10.80 -15.62 1.31
C GLN A 19 -9.81 -14.62 0.68
N LEU A 20 -9.84 -13.35 1.11
CA LEU A 20 -8.99 -12.30 0.56
C LEU A 20 -7.61 -12.20 1.23
N ARG A 21 -7.27 -13.07 2.19
CA ARG A 21 -5.98 -13.05 2.88
C ARG A 21 -4.79 -13.32 1.96
N ASN A 22 -4.97 -14.17 0.96
CA ASN A 22 -3.94 -14.50 -0.03
C ASN A 22 -4.59 -14.53 -1.41
N ILE A 23 -4.29 -13.55 -2.25
CA ILE A 23 -4.80 -13.44 -3.61
C ILE A 23 -3.65 -13.25 -4.59
N VAL A 24 -3.91 -13.55 -5.86
CA VAL A 24 -3.04 -13.16 -6.96
C VAL A 24 -3.82 -12.16 -7.80
N ASP A 25 -3.33 -10.92 -7.88
CA ASP A 25 -3.92 -9.87 -8.70
C ASP A 25 -3.17 -9.70 -10.03
N GLY A 26 -3.70 -8.88 -10.94
CA GLY A 26 -3.10 -8.65 -12.26
C GLY A 26 -3.19 -9.82 -13.23
N LEU A 27 -4.06 -10.80 -12.95
CA LEU A 27 -4.38 -11.90 -13.88
C LEU A 27 -5.30 -11.37 -14.98
N GLY A 28 -4.94 -11.58 -16.26
CA GLY A 28 -5.76 -11.12 -17.38
C GLY A 28 -4.96 -10.82 -18.64
N LYS A 29 -5.43 -9.84 -19.41
CA LYS A 29 -4.76 -9.34 -20.62
C LYS A 29 -3.58 -8.44 -20.23
N LYS A 30 -2.67 -8.17 -21.17
CA LYS A 30 -1.48 -7.32 -20.98
C LYS A 30 -1.76 -5.91 -20.38
N GLY A 31 -3.01 -5.42 -20.44
CA GLY A 31 -3.43 -4.14 -19.87
C GLY A 31 -3.92 -4.20 -18.42
N ASP A 32 -4.13 -5.39 -17.86
CA ASP A 32 -4.76 -5.57 -16.54
C ASP A 32 -3.77 -5.47 -15.36
N GLY A 33 -2.53 -5.05 -15.64
CA GLY A 33 -1.48 -4.81 -14.65
C GLY A 33 -0.45 -5.93 -14.55
N ALA A 34 0.44 -5.81 -13.56
CA ALA A 34 1.48 -6.81 -13.30
C ALA A 34 0.97 -7.87 -12.33
N VAL A 35 1.14 -9.14 -12.67
CA VAL A 35 0.79 -10.26 -11.79
C VAL A 35 1.65 -10.22 -10.54
N ARG A 36 1.02 -10.15 -9.36
CA ARG A 36 1.72 -10.28 -8.08
C ARG A 36 0.84 -10.99 -7.04
N GLN A 37 1.48 -11.50 -6.01
CA GLN A 37 0.78 -11.95 -4.81
C GLN A 37 0.43 -10.74 -3.97
N ASP A 38 -0.82 -10.66 -3.52
CA ASP A 38 -1.33 -9.60 -2.67
C ASP A 38 -2.26 -10.18 -1.61
N GLY A 39 -2.71 -9.35 -0.68
CA GLY A 39 -3.67 -9.73 0.34
C GLY A 39 -4.48 -8.53 0.80
N PHE A 40 -5.65 -8.80 1.39
CA PHE A 40 -6.45 -7.80 2.07
C PHE A 40 -6.31 -7.95 3.59
N ASP A 41 -5.99 -6.86 4.26
CA ASP A 41 -6.11 -6.74 5.71
C ASP A 41 -7.41 -5.98 6.07
N ILE A 42 -7.87 -6.12 7.30
CA ILE A 42 -9.04 -5.37 7.78
C ILE A 42 -8.63 -3.89 7.92
N THR A 43 -9.49 -2.95 7.55
CA THR A 43 -9.26 -1.50 7.64
C THR A 43 -8.71 -1.04 9.00
N VAL A 44 -9.15 -1.64 10.10
CA VAL A 44 -8.62 -1.33 11.46
C VAL A 44 -7.21 -1.83 11.73
N ALA A 45 -6.70 -2.81 10.96
CA ALA A 45 -5.31 -3.25 10.99
C ALA A 45 -4.41 -2.38 10.11
N SER A 46 -4.98 -1.45 9.32
CA SER A 46 -4.21 -0.57 8.45
C SER A 46 -3.42 0.43 9.29
N GLU A 47 -2.15 0.62 8.91
CA GLU A 47 -1.28 1.69 9.39
C GLU A 47 -1.93 3.09 9.23
N ILE A 48 -2.88 3.22 8.29
CA ILE A 48 -3.72 4.41 8.11
C ILE A 48 -4.58 4.67 9.36
N MET A 49 -5.20 3.64 9.94
CA MET A 49 -6.06 3.81 11.12
C MET A 49 -5.23 4.19 12.34
N ALA A 50 -4.03 3.63 12.47
CA ALA A 50 -3.08 4.01 13.52
C ALA A 50 -2.63 5.48 13.36
N ALA A 51 -2.32 5.91 12.14
CA ALA A 51 -1.98 7.30 11.84
C ALA A 51 -3.15 8.25 12.12
N PHE A 52 -4.39 7.83 11.83
CA PHE A 52 -5.60 8.60 12.10
C PHE A 52 -5.86 8.76 13.61
N CYS A 53 -5.75 7.68 14.39
CA CYS A 53 -5.96 7.73 15.84
C CYS A 53 -4.90 8.53 16.61
N LEU A 54 -3.71 8.73 16.02
CA LEU A 54 -2.57 9.40 16.66
C LEU A 54 -2.29 10.79 16.08
N ALA A 55 -3.06 11.25 15.10
CA ALA A 55 -2.88 12.58 14.51
C ALA A 55 -3.59 13.63 15.35
N ASP A 56 -2.88 14.72 15.65
CA ASP A 56 -3.45 15.86 16.39
C ASP A 56 -4.22 16.82 15.47
N ASP A 57 -3.86 16.86 14.18
CA ASP A 57 -4.51 17.68 13.15
C ASP A 57 -4.35 17.09 11.73
N ILE A 58 -5.00 17.73 10.75
CA ILE A 58 -4.97 17.31 9.34
C ILE A 58 -3.56 17.43 8.72
N ALA A 59 -2.76 18.39 9.16
CA ALA A 59 -1.40 18.56 8.66
C ALA A 59 -0.48 17.44 9.16
N ASP A 60 -0.59 17.06 10.44
CA ASP A 60 0.10 15.94 11.05
C ASP A 60 -0.33 14.61 10.42
N LEU A 61 -1.64 14.43 10.18
CA LEU A 61 -2.14 13.27 9.45
C LEU A 61 -1.49 13.15 8.06
N LYS A 62 -1.37 14.26 7.32
CA LYS A 62 -0.74 14.26 5.99
C LYS A 62 0.75 13.92 6.06
N VAL A 63 1.47 14.39 7.08
CA VAL A 63 2.89 14.07 7.30
C VAL A 63 3.05 12.59 7.64
N ARG A 64 2.21 12.04 8.51
CA ARG A 64 2.24 10.63 8.90
C ARG A 64 1.95 9.73 7.72
N LEU A 65 0.89 10.02 6.96
CA LEU A 65 0.56 9.29 5.73
C LEU A 65 1.71 9.34 4.71
N GLY A 66 2.43 10.46 4.62
CA GLY A 66 3.58 10.60 3.74
C GLY A 66 4.80 9.75 4.14
N ARG A 67 4.92 9.39 5.43
CA ARG A 67 6.02 8.57 5.98
C ARG A 67 5.78 7.07 5.89
N ILE A 68 4.54 6.65 5.62
CA ILE A 68 4.17 5.25 5.48
C ILE A 68 4.99 4.62 4.33
N ILE A 69 5.62 3.48 4.59
CA ILE A 69 6.39 2.72 3.62
C ILE A 69 5.45 1.77 2.88
N VAL A 70 5.33 1.96 1.57
CA VAL A 70 4.42 1.18 0.70
C VAL A 70 5.12 -0.06 0.13
N GLY A 71 6.44 -0.03 0.03
CA GLY A 71 7.25 -1.16 -0.41
C GLY A 71 8.69 -0.77 -0.67
N TYR A 72 9.41 -1.60 -1.42
CA TYR A 72 10.80 -1.37 -1.77
C TYR A 72 10.98 -1.26 -3.29
N SER A 73 11.96 -0.46 -3.70
CA SER A 73 12.39 -0.39 -5.10
C SER A 73 13.18 -1.67 -5.48
N TYR A 74 13.46 -1.83 -6.77
CA TYR A 74 14.35 -2.90 -7.26
C TYR A 74 15.76 -2.83 -6.67
N GLU A 75 16.18 -1.65 -6.24
CA GLU A 75 17.49 -1.38 -5.62
C GLU A 75 17.47 -1.61 -4.10
N GLY A 76 16.30 -1.92 -3.53
CA GLY A 76 16.12 -2.14 -2.09
C GLY A 76 15.84 -0.88 -1.28
N GLU A 77 15.72 0.27 -1.94
CA GLU A 77 15.39 1.54 -1.28
C GLU A 77 13.91 1.57 -0.84
N PRO A 78 13.60 2.06 0.38
CA PRO A 78 12.23 2.15 0.87
C PRO A 78 11.45 3.23 0.09
N VAL A 79 10.28 2.85 -0.41
CA VAL A 79 9.36 3.74 -1.11
C VAL A 79 8.25 4.14 -0.16
N THR A 80 8.19 5.43 0.17
CA THR A 80 7.15 6.00 1.03
C THR A 80 6.02 6.61 0.20
N GLY A 81 4.87 6.88 0.84
CA GLY A 81 3.73 7.53 0.19
C GLY A 81 4.08 8.90 -0.42
N HIS A 82 5.00 9.65 0.19
CA HIS A 82 5.51 10.89 -0.41
C HIS A 82 6.29 10.65 -1.71
N THR A 83 7.13 9.60 -1.73
CA THR A 83 7.94 9.24 -2.90
C THR A 83 7.09 8.68 -4.03
N GLN A 84 6.04 7.91 -3.71
CA GLN A 84 5.15 7.32 -4.71
C GLN A 84 4.33 8.36 -5.49
N VAL A 85 3.77 9.37 -4.82
CA VAL A 85 2.99 10.45 -5.47
C VAL A 85 3.85 11.27 -6.45
N HIS A 86 5.17 11.32 -6.22
CA HIS A 86 6.11 11.98 -7.13
C HIS A 86 6.47 11.12 -8.35
N ASP A 87 6.50 9.79 -8.22
CA ASP A 87 6.82 8.84 -9.30
C ASP A 87 5.63 8.68 -10.28
N ASP A 88 4.37 8.79 -9.81
CA ASP A 88 3.16 8.76 -10.66
C ASP A 88 2.93 10.04 -11.50
N ARG A 89 3.76 11.08 -11.32
CA ARG A 89 3.67 12.38 -12.03
C ARG A 89 4.65 12.54 -13.19
N LEU A 90 5.40 11.49 -13.55
CA LEU A 90 6.31 11.43 -14.70
C LEU A 90 5.94 10.28 -15.64
#